data_AF-A0A1I5W038-F1
#
_entry.id   AF-A0A1I5W038-F1
#
_cell.length_a   1.000
_cell.length_b   1.000
_cell.length_c   1.000
_cell.angle_alpha   90.00
_cell.angle_beta   90.00
_cell.angle_gamma   90.00
#
_symmetry.space_group_name_H-M   'P 1'
#
loop_
_entity.id
_entity.type
_entity.pdbx_description
1 polymer ?
#
loop_
_entity_poly.entity_id
_entity_poly.type
_entity_poly.pdbx_seq_one_letter_code
_entity_poly.pdbx_strand_id
1 'polypeptide(L)'
;MSRVVWLSLINHPLFPIALTLAAFQVAGWLYRRSGLLVLQPVLVSMLLVVGTLLLCWVDYGTYRAGAEPIALLLGPATVALAVPLQHNIRRIRQLCWPIMITLWVGGALSMGHTMAIGLLLGWAGVEHPAARA
;
A
#
# COMPACT_ATOMS: atom_id res chain seq x y z
N MET A 1 21.36 -20.66 -20.66
CA MET A 1 20.86 -21.25 -19.38
C MET A 1 20.31 -20.22 -18.39
N SER A 2 20.89 -19.02 -18.26
CA SER A 2 20.48 -18.03 -17.24
C SER A 2 19.11 -17.36 -17.46
N ARG A 3 18.68 -17.13 -18.71
CA ARG A 3 17.37 -16.50 -19.02
C ARG A 3 16.17 -17.38 -18.65
N VAL A 4 16.29 -18.70 -18.81
CA VAL A 4 15.19 -19.63 -18.53
C VAL A 4 14.91 -19.73 -17.03
N VAL A 5 15.98 -19.78 -16.21
CA VAL A 5 15.86 -19.73 -14.74
C VAL A 5 15.24 -18.42 -14.29
N TRP A 6 15.63 -17.29 -14.90
CA TRP A 6 15.04 -15.99 -14.60
C TRP A 6 13.54 -15.92 -14.92
N LEU A 7 13.12 -16.43 -16.07
CA LEU A 7 11.72 -16.47 -16.48
C LEU A 7 10.90 -17.45 -15.62
N SER A 8 11.48 -18.58 -15.21
CA SER A 8 10.84 -19.53 -14.31
C SER A 8 10.70 -18.99 -12.89
N LEU A 9 11.63 -18.16 -12.42
CA LEU A 9 11.55 -17.50 -11.11
C LEU A 9 10.49 -16.41 -11.09
N ILE A 10 10.39 -15.58 -12.15
CA ILE A 10 9.38 -14.51 -12.24
C ILE A 10 7.96 -15.08 -12.31
N ASN A 11 7.76 -16.19 -13.03
CA ASN A 11 6.45 -16.84 -13.14
C ASN A 11 6.09 -17.72 -11.92
N HIS A 12 6.97 -17.82 -10.92
CA HIS A 12 6.69 -18.63 -9.74
C HIS A 12 5.78 -17.85 -8.76
N PRO A 13 4.70 -18.45 -8.23
CA PRO A 13 3.77 -17.77 -7.30
C PRO A 13 4.42 -17.28 -6.00
N LEU A 14 5.64 -17.73 -5.69
CA LEU A 14 6.40 -17.29 -4.52
C LEU A 14 7.20 -15.99 -4.75
N PHE A 15 7.40 -15.59 -6.01
CA PHE A 15 8.19 -14.40 -6.33
C PHE A 15 7.57 -13.10 -5.79
N PRO A 16 6.26 -12.85 -5.91
CA PRO A 16 5.63 -11.66 -5.35
C PRO A 16 5.75 -11.57 -3.81
N ILE A 17 5.66 -12.71 -3.13
CA ILE A 17 5.80 -12.79 -1.67
C ILE A 17 7.24 -12.48 -1.27
N ALA A 18 8.21 -13.14 -1.90
CA ALA A 18 9.63 -12.92 -1.64
C ALA A 18 10.03 -11.47 -1.92
N LEU A 19 9.53 -10.89 -3.02
CA LEU A 19 9.76 -9.49 -3.38
C LEU A 19 9.21 -8.54 -2.31
N THR A 20 7.96 -8.74 -1.87
CA THR A 20 7.32 -7.89 -0.86
C THR A 20 8.06 -7.95 0.48
N LEU A 21 8.43 -9.16 0.92
CA LEU A 21 9.17 -9.38 2.16
C LEU A 21 10.59 -8.81 2.10
N ALA A 22 11.30 -9.02 0.99
CA ALA A 22 12.64 -8.48 0.78
C ALA A 22 12.63 -6.95 0.75
N ALA A 23 11.68 -6.35 0.01
CA ALA A 23 11.50 -4.90 -0.02
C ALA A 23 11.21 -4.35 1.38
N PHE A 24 10.36 -5.02 2.16
CA PHE A 24 10.06 -4.63 3.54
C PHE A 24 11.25 -4.73 4.49
N GLN A 25 12.05 -5.78 4.37
CA GLN A 25 13.29 -5.93 5.15
C GLN A 25 14.31 -4.84 4.83
N VAL A 26 14.51 -4.54 3.54
CA VAL A 26 15.42 -3.47 3.08
C VAL A 26 14.92 -2.10 3.55
N ALA A 27 13.62 -1.82 3.39
CA ALA A 27 13.00 -0.59 3.86
C ALA A 27 13.11 -0.43 5.38
N GLY A 28 12.89 -1.50 6.14
CA GLY A 28 13.06 -1.51 7.59
C GLY A 28 14.51 -1.31 8.03
N TRP A 29 15.47 -1.91 7.34
CA TRP A 29 16.89 -1.66 7.59
C TRP A 29 17.27 -0.21 7.29
N LEU A 30 16.80 0.34 6.17
CA LEU A 30 17.02 1.72 5.80
C LEU A 30 16.38 2.70 6.79
N TYR A 31 15.17 2.42 7.27
CA TYR A 31 14.50 3.22 8.29
C TYR A 31 15.31 3.25 9.59
N ARG A 32 15.77 2.09 10.08
CA ARG A 32 16.59 2.01 11.30
C ARG A 32 17.90 2.78 11.18
N ARG A 33 18.50 2.79 9.98
CA ARG A 33 19.76 3.51 9.74
C ARG A 33 19.56 5.01 9.57
N SER A 34 18.44 5.43 8.98
CA SER A 34 18.19 6.83 8.65
C SER A 34 17.59 7.60 9.83
N GLY A 35 16.88 6.94 10.75
CA GLY A 35 16.25 7.58 11.91
C GLY A 35 15.15 8.61 11.58
N LEU A 36 14.81 8.76 10.29
CA LEU A 36 13.87 9.74 9.78
C LEU A 36 12.45 9.17 9.80
N LEU A 37 11.54 9.83 10.55
CA LEU A 37 10.11 9.50 10.61
C LEU A 37 9.42 9.49 9.22
N VAL A 38 10.00 10.20 8.24
CA VAL A 38 9.48 10.30 6.87
C VAL A 38 9.65 8.99 6.10
N LEU A 39 10.64 8.16 6.46
CA LEU A 39 10.91 6.88 5.78
C LEU A 39 10.09 5.74 6.40
N GLN A 40 8.76 5.91 6.50
CA GLN A 40 7.92 4.82 6.97
C GLN A 40 8.20 3.55 6.15
N PRO A 41 8.56 2.44 6.79
CA PRO A 41 8.98 1.23 6.09
C PRO A 41 7.95 0.78 5.05
N VAL A 42 6.67 0.93 5.35
CA VAL A 42 5.56 0.60 4.44
C VAL A 42 5.63 1.41 3.14
N LEU A 43 5.79 2.74 3.22
CA LEU A 43 5.87 3.61 2.05
C LEU A 43 7.10 3.29 1.20
N VAL A 44 8.26 3.14 1.84
CA VAL A 44 9.52 2.82 1.13
C VAL A 44 9.42 1.46 0.46
N SER A 45 8.84 0.45 1.14
CA SER A 45 8.61 -0.87 0.55
C SER A 45 7.69 -0.81 -0.65
N MET A 46 6.60 -0.06 -0.55
CA MET A 46 5.66 0.13 -1.66
C MET A 46 6.37 0.73 -2.87
N LEU A 47 7.16 1.78 -2.69
CA LEU A 47 7.93 2.41 -3.76
C LEU A 47 8.96 1.45 -4.38
N LEU A 48 9.65 0.66 -3.55
CA LEU A 48 10.60 -0.35 -4.03
C LEU A 48 9.91 -1.45 -4.85
N VAL A 49 8.75 -1.93 -4.39
CA VAL A 49 7.96 -2.93 -5.11
C VAL A 49 7.49 -2.35 -6.43
N VAL A 50 6.83 -1.18 -6.44
CA VAL A 50 6.36 -0.51 -7.66
C VAL A 50 7.51 -0.27 -8.63
N GLY A 51 8.65 0.25 -8.16
CA GLY A 51 9.84 0.44 -8.98
C GLY A 51 10.36 -0.87 -9.58
N THR A 52 10.36 -1.95 -8.81
CA THR A 52 10.79 -3.28 -9.30
C THR A 52 9.81 -3.84 -10.34
N LEU A 53 8.50 -3.69 -10.14
CA LEU A 53 7.50 -4.10 -11.12
C LEU A 53 7.67 -3.36 -12.46
N LEU A 54 7.90 -2.05 -12.40
CA LEU A 54 8.13 -1.22 -13.59
C LEU A 54 9.43 -1.60 -14.32
N LEU A 55 10.51 -1.86 -13.57
CA LEU A 55 11.80 -2.27 -14.16
C LEU A 55 11.74 -3.68 -14.77
N CYS A 56 11.00 -4.60 -14.16
CA CYS A 56 10.87 -5.97 -14.62
C CYS A 56 9.74 -6.18 -15.64
N TRP A 57 8.98 -5.14 -15.99
CA TRP A 57 7.81 -5.22 -16.88
C TRP A 57 6.79 -6.30 -16.47
N VAL A 58 6.60 -6.48 -15.16
CA VAL A 58 5.65 -7.45 -14.62
C VAL A 58 4.28 -6.79 -14.52
N ASP A 59 3.25 -7.47 -15.03
CA ASP A 59 1.87 -7.00 -14.89
C ASP A 59 1.41 -7.01 -13.42
N TYR A 60 0.69 -5.98 -13.02
CA TYR A 60 0.18 -5.85 -11.66
C TYR A 60 -0.78 -7.00 -11.30
N GLY A 61 -1.55 -7.52 -12.26
CA GLY A 61 -2.44 -8.65 -12.07
C GLY A 61 -1.68 -9.91 -11.67
N THR A 62 -0.54 -10.21 -12.32
CA THR A 62 0.32 -11.35 -11.98
C THR A 62 0.93 -11.21 -10.59
N TYR A 63 1.40 -10.01 -10.24
CA TYR A 63 1.90 -9.73 -8.89
C TYR A 63 0.80 -9.87 -7.83
N ARG A 64 -0.40 -9.31 -8.08
CA ARG A 64 -1.54 -9.36 -7.17
C ARG A 64 -2.00 -10.78 -6.90
N ALA A 65 -2.03 -11.63 -7.94
CA ALA A 65 -2.37 -13.05 -7.81
C ALA A 65 -1.36 -13.79 -6.91
N GLY A 66 -0.05 -13.58 -7.09
CA GLY A 66 0.94 -14.21 -6.21
C GLY A 66 1.04 -13.58 -4.81
N ALA A 67 0.56 -12.35 -4.62
CA ALA A 67 0.50 -11.68 -3.32
C ALA A 67 -0.78 -12.01 -2.52
N GLU A 68 -1.69 -12.83 -3.06
CA GLU A 68 -2.94 -13.23 -2.40
C GLU A 68 -2.72 -13.83 -1.00
N PRO A 69 -1.71 -14.69 -0.76
CA PRO A 69 -1.46 -15.21 0.59
C PRO A 69 -1.15 -14.11 1.62
N ILE A 70 -0.47 -13.04 1.22
CA ILE A 70 -0.22 -11.90 2.10
C ILE A 70 -1.52 -11.13 2.37
N ALA A 71 -2.39 -11.01 1.36
CA ALA A 71 -3.70 -10.38 1.53
C ALA A 71 -4.60 -11.18 2.48
N LEU A 72 -4.54 -12.52 2.45
CA LEU A 72 -5.23 -13.39 3.40
C LEU A 72 -4.77 -13.14 4.84
N LEU A 73 -3.48 -12.82 5.04
CA LEU A 73 -2.93 -12.46 6.35
C LEU A 73 -3.40 -11.10 6.87
N LEU A 74 -4.05 -10.27 6.03
CA LEU A 74 -4.61 -8.99 6.48
C LEU A 74 -5.76 -9.20 7.48
N GLY A 75 -6.52 -10.30 7.33
CA GLY A 75 -7.55 -10.71 8.27
C GLY A 75 -7.00 -10.93 9.70
N PRO A 76 -6.09 -11.91 9.91
CA PRO A 76 -5.48 -12.12 11.22
C PRO A 76 -4.65 -10.92 11.69
N ALA A 77 -4.05 -10.13 10.80
CA ALA A 77 -3.37 -8.89 11.21
C ALA A 77 -4.35 -7.83 11.75
N THR A 78 -5.54 -7.69 11.15
CA THR A 78 -6.58 -6.77 11.62
C THR A 78 -7.17 -7.23 12.95
N VAL A 79 -7.37 -8.54 13.13
CA VAL A 79 -7.81 -9.12 14.42
C VAL A 79 -6.71 -8.98 15.48
N ALA A 80 -5.44 -9.18 15.11
CA ALA A 80 -4.30 -8.95 16.01
C ALA A 80 -4.21 -7.48 16.43
N LEU A 81 -4.60 -6.53 15.56
CA LEU A 81 -4.72 -5.11 15.89
C LEU A 81 -5.90 -4.83 16.84
N ALA A 82 -6.96 -5.63 16.80
CA ALA A 82 -8.08 -5.51 17.74
C ALA A 82 -7.67 -5.81 19.19
N VAL A 83 -6.66 -6.67 19.43
CA VAL A 83 -6.16 -7.02 20.77
C VAL A 83 -5.63 -5.80 21.55
N PRO A 84 -4.66 -5.00 21.05
CA PRO A 84 -4.19 -3.80 21.75
C PRO A 84 -5.28 -2.72 21.85
N LEU A 85 -6.21 -2.65 20.88
CA LEU A 85 -7.36 -1.75 20.95
C LEU A 85 -8.32 -2.14 22.08
N GLN A 86 -8.59 -3.43 22.26
CA GLN A 86 -9.45 -3.93 23.33
C GLN A 86 -8.86 -3.63 24.71
N HIS A 87 -7.54 -3.77 24.88
CA HIS A 87 -6.85 -3.38 26.12
C HIS A 87 -7.03 -1.89 26.46
N ASN A 88 -7.20 -1.04 25.44
CA ASN A 88 -7.36 0.42 25.58
C ASN A 88 -8.78 0.91 25.27
N ILE A 89 -9.79 0.03 25.31
CA ILE A 89 -11.15 0.34 24.83
C ILE A 89 -11.80 1.51 25.58
N ARG A 90 -11.49 1.68 26.87
CA ARG A 90 -12.00 2.80 27.69
C ARG A 90 -11.54 4.15 27.14
N ARG A 91 -10.26 4.26 26.76
CA ARG A 91 -9.68 5.47 26.18
C ARG A 91 -10.23 5.73 24.77
N ILE A 92 -10.37 4.68 23.97
CA ILE A 92 -10.96 4.77 22.63
C ILE A 92 -12.41 5.26 22.71
N ARG A 93 -13.21 4.76 23.67
CA ARG A 93 -14.61 5.19 23.83
C ARG A 93 -14.74 6.67 24.19
N GLN A 94 -13.82 7.21 24.99
CA GLN A 94 -13.79 8.65 25.31
C GLN A 94 -13.42 9.50 24.07
N LEU A 95 -12.58 8.96 23.19
CA LEU A 95 -12.13 9.63 21.97
C LEU A 95 -13.01 9.34 20.75
N CYS A 96 -14.05 8.51 20.89
CA CYS A 96 -14.87 8.08 19.76
C CYS A 96 -15.49 9.27 19.01
N TRP A 97 -16.01 10.26 19.75
CA TRP A 97 -16.60 11.45 19.17
C TRP A 97 -15.57 12.32 18.41
N PRO A 98 -14.40 12.69 18.99
CA PRO A 98 -13.30 13.29 18.25
C PRO A 98 -12.84 12.49 17.02
N ILE A 99 -12.72 11.16 17.12
CA ILE A 99 -12.27 10.30 16.01
C ILE A 99 -13.27 10.36 14.85
N MET A 100 -14.57 10.29 15.13
CA MET A 100 -15.60 10.38 14.10
C MET A 100 -15.58 11.75 13.41
N ILE A 101 -15.51 12.85 14.17
CA ILE A 101 -15.45 14.19 13.58
C ILE A 101 -14.19 14.36 12.72
N THR A 102 -13.03 13.97 13.23
CA THR A 102 -11.75 14.10 12.49
C THR A 102 -11.74 13.24 11.22
N LEU A 103 -12.34 12.04 11.26
CA LEU A 103 -12.44 11.18 10.09
C LEU A 103 -13.38 11.77 9.03
N TRP A 104 -14.53 12.31 9.44
CA TRP A 104 -15.48 12.95 8.53
C TRP A 104 -14.91 14.23 7.92
N VAL A 105 -14.41 15.14 8.75
CA VAL A 105 -13.86 16.42 8.31
C VAL A 105 -12.59 16.20 7.49
N GLY A 106 -11.67 15.34 7.95
CA GLY A 106 -10.45 15.02 7.22
C GLY A 106 -10.71 14.30 5.91
N GLY A 107 -11.67 13.38 5.88
CA GLY A 107 -12.10 12.70 4.65
C GLY A 107 -12.71 13.67 3.63
N ALA A 108 -13.66 14.50 4.06
CA ALA A 108 -14.28 15.50 3.21
C ALA A 108 -13.27 16.53 2.69
N LEU A 109 -12.35 17.00 3.54
CA LEU A 109 -11.27 17.90 3.14
C LEU A 109 -10.30 17.24 2.17
N SER A 110 -9.90 15.99 2.40
CA SER A 110 -9.00 15.25 1.51
C SER A 110 -9.62 15.06 0.11
N MET A 111 -10.88 14.64 0.05
CA MET A 111 -11.63 14.52 -1.21
C MET A 111 -11.79 15.87 -1.90
N GLY A 112 -12.20 16.90 -1.15
CA GLY A 112 -12.36 18.25 -1.68
C GLY A 112 -11.05 18.84 -2.21
N HIS A 113 -9.95 18.66 -1.49
CA HIS A 113 -8.62 19.13 -1.89
C HIS A 113 -8.12 18.41 -3.14
N THR A 114 -8.30 17.08 -3.20
CA THR A 114 -7.93 16.29 -4.37
C THR A 114 -8.73 16.73 -5.60
N MET A 115 -10.05 16.91 -5.46
CA MET A 115 -10.90 17.38 -6.55
C MET A 115 -10.53 18.81 -6.98
N ALA A 116 -10.31 19.72 -6.03
CA ALA A 116 -9.94 21.10 -6.32
C ALA A 116 -8.61 21.18 -7.09
N ILE A 117 -7.59 20.44 -6.67
CA ILE A 117 -6.31 20.35 -7.40
C ILE A 117 -6.52 19.73 -8.78
N GLY A 118 -7.29 18.66 -8.89
CA GLY A 118 -7.61 18.03 -10.17
C GLY A 118 -8.27 19.01 -11.14
N LEU A 119 -9.27 19.77 -10.69
CA LEU A 119 -9.95 20.79 -11.51
C LEU A 119 -8.99 21.92 -11.92
N LEU A 120 -8.13 22.40 -11.02
CA LEU A 120 -7.13 23.43 -11.31
C LEU A 120 -6.06 22.96 -12.32
N LEU A 121 -5.69 21.69 -12.28
CA LEU A 121 -4.78 21.06 -13.25
C LEU A 121 -5.47 20.70 -14.57
N GLY A 122 -6.75 21.04 -14.75
CA GLY A 122 -7.49 20.81 -16.00
C GLY A 122 -8.04 19.39 -16.16
N TRP A 123 -8.12 18.59 -15.08
CA TRP A 123 -8.71 17.25 -15.11
C TRP A 123 -10.19 17.25 -15.53
N ALA A 124 -10.88 18.39 -15.43
CA ALA A 124 -12.21 18.61 -16.00
C ALA A 124 -12.28 18.50 -17.55
N GLY A 125 -11.14 18.53 -18.23
CA GLY A 125 -11.02 18.42 -19.69
C GLY A 125 -10.33 17.14 -20.17
N VAL A 126 -9.96 16.22 -19.27
CA VAL A 126 -9.42 14.91 -19.66
C VAL A 126 -10.59 13.96 -19.84
N GLU A 127 -11.20 14.03 -21.02
CA GLU A 127 -12.11 13.01 -21.52
C GLU A 127 -11.39 11.65 -21.50
N HIS A 128 -11.68 10.84 -20.47
CA HIS A 128 -11.19 9.47 -20.37
C HIS A 128 -11.82 8.65 -21.53
N PRO A 129 -11.02 8.09 -22.45
CA PRO A 129 -11.53 7.19 -23.49
C PRO A 129 -12.07 5.84 -22.95
N ALA A 130 -12.13 5.67 -21.62
CA ALA A 130 -12.63 4.45 -20.96
C ALA A 130 -14.15 4.41 -20.75
N ALA A 131 -14.89 5.47 -21.08
CA ALA A 131 -16.36 5.49 -21.03
C ALA A 131 -17.03 4.99 -22.33
N ARG A 132 -16.25 4.44 -23.27
CA ARG A 132 -16.73 3.81 -24.50
C ARG A 132 -16.13 2.40 -24.64
N ALA A 133 -16.57 1.49 -23.78
CA ALA A 133 -16.46 0.04 -24.00
C ALA A 133 -17.73 -0.62 -23.46
#